data_AF-A0AA45BNL1-F1
#
_entry.id   AF-A0AA45BNL1-F1
#
_cell.length_a   1.000
_cell.length_b   1.000
_cell.length_c   1.000
_cell.angle_alpha   90.00
_cell.angle_beta   90.00
_cell.angle_gamma   90.00
#
_symmetry.space_group_name_H-M   'P 1'
#
loop_
_entity.id
_entity.type
_entity.pdbx_description
1 polymer ?
#
loop_
_entity_poly.entity_id
_entity_poly.type
_entity_poly.pdbx_seq_one_letter_code
_entity_poly.pdbx_strand_id
1 'polypeptide(L)'
;MDYLPIFADLKQRPVLVVGGGDVAARKVDLLQRAGAEIRIVAQSLSPELEQQRQRGQLLWLGKTFDPQQLDDVFLAIAATDDNALNAAVFAEADKRRVLANVVDDQPRCSFIFPSIIDRSPLVVAVSSSGQAPVLARLLREKLEALLPASLGQMAQVAGRWRGQVKQRLASIGERRRFWEKAFGGRFATLVANGQTAQAERQLEQDLHRFAAGDEGAQGEIALVGAGPGDVGLLTLRGLQVMQLADVVLYDHLVSGEILDLVRRDAERICVGKRAGAHSVIQEETNRLLVELAQQGKRVVRLKGGDPFIFGRGGEELQVAAAAGIPFQVVPGVTAAAGATAYAGIPLTHRDHAQSVTFITGHCRPDGDGLDWADLARARQTLAIYMGTMKAADISQRLIAHGRAADTPVAVISRGTRADQQVQIGTLDQLEHLAHRAPLPALLVIGEVVELHHQIAWFGHQSQTEGAARPAVVNLA
;
A
#
# COMPACT_ATOMS: atom_id res chain seq x y z
N MET A 1 -3.39 -19.03 -4.71
CA MET A 1 -4.14 -18.13 -5.61
C MET A 1 -4.97 -19.03 -6.48
N ASP A 2 -6.29 -19.04 -6.27
CA ASP A 2 -7.17 -20.07 -6.83
C ASP A 2 -7.65 -19.73 -8.24
N TYR A 3 -7.69 -18.42 -8.57
CA TYR A 3 -8.03 -17.91 -9.90
C TYR A 3 -7.01 -16.87 -10.36
N LEU A 4 -6.69 -16.89 -11.65
CA LEU A 4 -5.91 -15.85 -12.31
C LEU A 4 -6.86 -14.76 -12.84
N PRO A 5 -6.78 -13.50 -12.36
CA PRO A 5 -7.61 -12.43 -12.91
C PRO A 5 -7.12 -12.04 -14.31
N ILE A 6 -8.00 -12.18 -15.30
CA ILE A 6 -7.76 -11.80 -16.69
C ILE A 6 -8.90 -10.93 -17.21
N PHE A 7 -8.60 -10.03 -18.14
CA PHE A 7 -9.62 -9.32 -18.93
C PHE A 7 -9.66 -9.94 -20.33
N ALA A 8 -10.81 -10.51 -20.69
CA ALA A 8 -11.03 -11.14 -22.00
C ALA A 8 -11.62 -10.14 -22.99
N ASP A 9 -11.05 -10.08 -24.20
CA ASP A 9 -11.65 -9.34 -25.31
C ASP A 9 -12.74 -10.21 -25.96
N LEU A 10 -13.99 -9.81 -25.81
CA LEU A 10 -15.16 -10.54 -26.31
C LEU A 10 -15.74 -9.94 -27.59
N LYS A 11 -15.13 -8.89 -28.15
CA LYS A 11 -15.65 -8.24 -29.36
C LYS A 11 -15.79 -9.25 -30.50
N GLN A 12 -17.01 -9.39 -31.02
CA GLN A 12 -17.35 -10.30 -32.12
C GLN A 12 -17.02 -11.77 -31.82
N ARG A 13 -16.94 -12.14 -30.53
CA ARG A 13 -16.69 -13.53 -30.13
C ARG A 13 -17.98 -14.20 -29.71
N PRO A 14 -18.27 -15.41 -30.21
CA PRO A 14 -19.46 -16.15 -29.82
C PRO A 14 -19.39 -16.62 -28.37
N VAL A 15 -20.46 -16.37 -27.60
CA VAL A 15 -20.61 -16.81 -26.21
C VAL A 15 -21.94 -17.54 -26.06
N LEU A 16 -21.90 -18.76 -25.53
CA LEU A 16 -23.10 -19.55 -25.25
C LEU A 16 -23.66 -19.21 -23.88
N VAL A 17 -24.96 -18.95 -23.80
CA VAL A 17 -25.71 -18.87 -22.54
C VAL A 17 -26.81 -19.93 -22.56
N VAL A 18 -26.75 -20.88 -21.64
CA VAL A 18 -27.77 -21.90 -21.44
C VAL A 18 -28.68 -21.43 -20.31
N GLY A 19 -29.93 -21.15 -20.65
CA GLY A 19 -30.92 -20.52 -19.76
C GLY A 19 -31.49 -19.24 -20.35
N GLY A 20 -32.77 -18.98 -20.04
CA GLY A 20 -33.53 -17.85 -20.59
C GLY A 20 -34.25 -17.01 -19.54
N GLY A 21 -33.98 -17.22 -18.25
CA GLY A 21 -34.57 -16.43 -17.16
C GLY A 21 -33.81 -15.14 -16.85
N ASP A 22 -34.20 -14.46 -15.76
CA ASP A 22 -33.63 -13.16 -15.35
C ASP A 22 -32.14 -13.24 -14.97
N VAL A 23 -31.69 -14.41 -14.48
CA VAL A 23 -30.27 -14.66 -14.22
C VAL A 23 -29.48 -14.65 -15.54
N ALA A 24 -29.99 -15.33 -16.57
CA ALA A 24 -29.38 -15.34 -17.89
C ALA A 24 -29.40 -13.95 -18.53
N ALA A 25 -30.52 -13.21 -18.43
CA ALA A 25 -30.65 -11.85 -18.94
C ALA A 25 -29.57 -10.89 -18.38
N ARG A 26 -29.32 -10.93 -17.07
CA ARG A 26 -28.25 -10.14 -16.43
C ARG A 26 -26.85 -10.49 -16.95
N LYS A 27 -26.58 -11.76 -17.26
CA LYS A 27 -25.30 -12.20 -17.84
C LYS A 27 -25.16 -11.77 -19.29
N VAL A 28 -26.25 -11.86 -20.06
CA VAL A 28 -26.32 -11.43 -21.46
C VAL A 28 -26.03 -9.93 -21.59
N ASP A 29 -26.65 -9.07 -20.77
CA ASP A 29 -26.39 -7.62 -20.77
C ASP A 29 -24.89 -7.32 -20.54
N LEU A 30 -24.26 -7.96 -19.55
CA LEU A 30 -22.84 -7.78 -19.27
C LEU A 30 -21.95 -8.20 -20.45
N LEU A 31 -22.24 -9.35 -21.06
CA LEU A 31 -21.49 -9.87 -22.21
C LEU A 31 -21.67 -9.00 -23.45
N GLN A 32 -22.87 -8.48 -23.69
CA GLN A 32 -23.17 -7.57 -24.81
C GLN A 32 -22.42 -6.25 -24.68
N ARG A 33 -22.30 -5.69 -23.46
CA ARG A 33 -21.48 -4.49 -23.21
C ARG A 33 -20.00 -4.72 -23.55
N ALA A 34 -19.52 -5.95 -23.40
CA ALA A 34 -18.17 -6.36 -23.83
C ALA A 34 -18.05 -6.67 -25.34
N GLY A 35 -19.16 -6.59 -26.09
CA GLY A 35 -19.21 -6.81 -27.53
C GLY A 35 -19.33 -8.27 -27.97
N ALA A 36 -19.74 -9.18 -27.07
CA ALA A 36 -19.93 -10.59 -27.38
C ALA A 36 -21.08 -10.85 -28.36
N GLU A 37 -20.91 -11.85 -29.23
CA GLU A 37 -21.99 -12.40 -30.04
C GLU A 37 -22.75 -13.46 -29.22
N ILE A 38 -23.94 -13.08 -28.76
CA ILE A 38 -24.69 -13.90 -27.82
C ILE A 38 -25.44 -15.01 -28.55
N ARG A 39 -25.18 -16.26 -28.13
CA ARG A 39 -25.94 -17.45 -28.53
C ARG A 39 -26.67 -18.00 -27.31
N ILE A 40 -27.98 -18.16 -27.38
CA ILE A 40 -28.81 -18.63 -26.27
C ILE A 40 -29.44 -19.98 -26.59
N VAL A 41 -29.48 -20.85 -25.58
CA VAL A 41 -30.23 -22.10 -25.59
C VAL A 41 -31.11 -22.15 -24.35
N ALA A 42 -32.43 -22.17 -24.55
CA ALA A 42 -33.40 -22.14 -23.46
C ALA A 42 -34.77 -22.62 -23.93
N GLN A 43 -35.52 -23.28 -23.05
CA GLN A 43 -36.88 -23.74 -23.35
C GLN A 43 -37.83 -22.57 -23.65
N SER A 44 -37.64 -21.46 -22.93
CA SER A 44 -38.32 -20.18 -23.08
C SER A 44 -37.34 -19.03 -22.82
N LEU A 45 -37.64 -17.85 -23.36
CA LEU A 45 -36.91 -16.62 -23.10
C LEU A 45 -37.76 -15.68 -22.23
N SER A 46 -37.12 -14.96 -21.32
CA SER A 46 -37.72 -13.84 -20.62
C SER A 46 -38.12 -12.74 -21.62
N PRO A 47 -39.06 -11.84 -21.25
CA PRO A 47 -39.50 -10.76 -22.13
C PRO A 47 -38.34 -9.88 -22.64
N GLU A 48 -37.34 -9.64 -21.80
CA GLU A 48 -36.14 -8.87 -22.14
C GLU A 48 -35.30 -9.57 -23.24
N LEU A 49 -35.04 -10.86 -23.08
CA LEU A 49 -34.27 -11.65 -24.05
C LEU A 49 -35.02 -11.84 -25.36
N GLU A 50 -36.35 -12.01 -25.31
CA GLU A 50 -37.18 -12.10 -26.52
C GLU A 50 -37.15 -10.78 -27.31
N GLN A 51 -37.20 -9.63 -26.62
CA GLN A 51 -37.06 -8.33 -27.28
C GLN A 51 -35.68 -8.16 -27.94
N GLN A 52 -34.61 -8.58 -27.27
CA GLN A 52 -33.26 -8.55 -27.85
C GLN A 52 -33.13 -9.47 -29.06
N ARG A 53 -33.74 -10.67 -29.03
CA ARG A 53 -33.82 -11.58 -30.18
C ARG A 53 -34.49 -10.90 -31.36
N GLN A 54 -35.65 -10.26 -31.16
CA GLN A 54 -36.40 -9.60 -32.23
C GLN A 54 -35.62 -8.44 -32.86
N ARG A 55 -34.74 -7.79 -32.10
CA ARG A 55 -33.81 -6.76 -32.57
C ARG A 55 -32.55 -7.31 -33.25
N GLY A 56 -32.39 -8.63 -33.33
CA GLY A 56 -31.20 -9.27 -33.89
C GLY A 56 -29.95 -9.14 -33.02
N GLN A 57 -30.10 -8.87 -31.71
CA GLN A 57 -28.98 -8.67 -30.78
C GLN A 57 -28.47 -9.97 -30.13
N LEU A 58 -29.18 -11.09 -30.35
CA LEU A 58 -28.78 -12.42 -29.93
C LEU A 58 -29.37 -13.49 -30.86
N LEU A 59 -28.72 -14.65 -30.88
CA LEU A 59 -29.13 -15.81 -31.65
C LEU A 59 -29.69 -16.88 -30.72
N TRP A 60 -30.98 -17.21 -30.86
CA TRP A 60 -31.59 -18.33 -30.13
C TRP A 60 -31.39 -19.62 -30.93
N LEU A 61 -30.48 -20.49 -30.46
CA LEU A 61 -30.04 -21.71 -31.15
C LEU A 61 -31.04 -22.87 -31.05
N GLY A 62 -31.86 -22.89 -30.00
CA GLY A 62 -32.83 -23.96 -29.78
C GLY A 62 -33.37 -24.01 -28.36
N LYS A 63 -34.32 -24.94 -28.16
CA LYS A 63 -34.97 -25.15 -26.85
C LYS A 63 -34.20 -26.06 -25.91
N THR A 64 -33.37 -26.94 -26.46
CA THR A 64 -32.63 -27.96 -25.73
C THR A 64 -31.14 -27.78 -25.99
N PHE A 65 -30.35 -27.99 -24.93
CA PHE A 65 -28.90 -28.00 -25.02
C PHE A 65 -28.41 -29.21 -25.80
N ASP A 66 -27.57 -28.95 -26.80
CA ASP A 66 -26.82 -29.92 -27.57
C ASP A 66 -25.33 -29.61 -27.39
N PRO A 67 -24.49 -30.57 -26.96
CA PRO A 67 -23.05 -30.36 -26.82
C PRO A 67 -22.35 -29.77 -28.04
N GLN A 68 -22.86 -29.97 -29.27
CA GLN A 68 -22.31 -29.36 -30.50
C GLN A 68 -22.41 -27.84 -30.50
N GLN A 69 -23.34 -27.26 -29.72
CA GLN A 69 -23.50 -25.80 -29.59
C GLN A 69 -22.30 -25.14 -28.89
N LEU A 70 -21.41 -25.93 -28.26
CA LEU A 70 -20.16 -25.49 -27.65
C LEU A 70 -18.96 -25.51 -28.61
N ASP A 71 -19.08 -26.09 -29.81
CA ASP A 71 -17.92 -26.35 -30.68
C ASP A 71 -17.26 -25.04 -31.17
N ASP A 72 -18.07 -24.01 -31.42
CA ASP A 72 -17.63 -22.72 -31.95
C ASP A 72 -17.92 -21.56 -30.99
N VAL A 73 -17.69 -21.73 -29.69
CA VAL A 73 -17.88 -20.65 -28.69
C VAL A 73 -16.63 -20.40 -27.85
N PHE A 74 -16.43 -19.14 -27.48
CA PHE A 74 -15.27 -18.72 -26.69
C PHE A 74 -15.48 -18.95 -25.19
N LEU A 75 -16.70 -18.72 -24.69
CA LEU A 75 -17.12 -18.95 -23.30
C LEU A 75 -18.52 -19.56 -23.27
N ALA A 76 -18.83 -20.26 -22.18
CA ALA A 76 -20.17 -20.77 -21.88
C ALA A 76 -20.64 -20.31 -20.49
N ILE A 77 -21.93 -20.03 -20.36
CA ILE A 77 -22.58 -19.74 -19.08
C ILE A 77 -23.78 -20.65 -18.92
N ALA A 78 -23.83 -21.41 -17.84
CA ALA A 78 -25.03 -22.16 -17.44
C ALA A 78 -25.78 -21.36 -16.36
N ALA A 79 -26.96 -20.87 -16.71
CA ALA A 79 -27.79 -19.99 -15.90
C ALA A 79 -29.25 -20.50 -15.88
N THR A 80 -29.42 -21.77 -15.49
CA THR A 80 -30.72 -22.44 -15.35
C THR A 80 -30.98 -22.86 -13.91
N ASP A 81 -32.23 -23.12 -13.57
CA ASP A 81 -32.61 -23.73 -12.28
C ASP A 81 -32.40 -25.27 -12.27
N ASP A 82 -31.98 -25.86 -13.40
CA ASP A 82 -31.70 -27.29 -13.54
C ASP A 82 -30.22 -27.58 -13.29
N ASN A 83 -29.92 -28.06 -12.08
CA ASN A 83 -28.56 -28.40 -11.66
C ASN A 83 -27.93 -29.54 -12.48
N ALA A 84 -28.73 -30.48 -13.00
CA ALA A 84 -28.22 -31.58 -13.81
C ALA A 84 -27.81 -31.07 -15.20
N LEU A 85 -28.64 -30.22 -15.81
CA LEU A 85 -28.31 -29.54 -17.05
C LEU A 85 -27.07 -28.65 -16.88
N ASN A 86 -27.00 -27.84 -15.83
CA ASN A 86 -25.85 -26.98 -15.54
C ASN A 86 -24.54 -27.79 -15.43
N ALA A 87 -24.59 -28.95 -14.75
CA ALA A 87 -23.45 -29.86 -14.63
C ALA A 87 -23.04 -30.47 -15.99
N ALA A 88 -24.02 -30.83 -16.83
CA ALA A 88 -23.78 -31.35 -18.17
C ALA A 88 -23.12 -30.31 -19.08
N VAL A 89 -23.60 -29.05 -19.05
CA VAL A 89 -23.00 -27.93 -19.79
C VAL A 89 -21.55 -27.72 -19.37
N PHE A 90 -21.26 -27.72 -18.07
CA PHE A 90 -19.90 -27.59 -17.57
C PHE A 90 -18.99 -28.74 -18.03
N ALA A 91 -19.43 -29.98 -17.87
CA ALA A 91 -18.65 -31.16 -18.26
C ALA A 91 -18.32 -31.17 -19.76
N GLU A 92 -19.28 -30.78 -20.61
CA GLU A 92 -19.08 -30.72 -22.06
C GLU A 92 -18.19 -29.54 -22.49
N ALA A 93 -18.26 -28.40 -21.79
CA ALA A 93 -17.38 -27.26 -22.02
C ALA A 93 -15.93 -27.58 -21.60
N ASP A 94 -15.74 -28.23 -20.46
CA ASP A 94 -14.43 -28.60 -19.93
C ASP A 94 -13.70 -29.59 -20.88
N LYS A 95 -14.41 -30.59 -21.41
CA LYS A 95 -13.89 -31.51 -22.44
C LYS A 95 -13.36 -30.76 -23.68
N ARG A 96 -13.99 -29.64 -24.05
CA ARG A 96 -13.62 -28.80 -25.21
C ARG A 96 -12.63 -27.70 -24.86
N ARG A 97 -12.25 -27.56 -23.60
CA ARG A 97 -11.43 -26.44 -23.08
C ARG A 97 -12.09 -25.07 -23.29
N VAL A 98 -13.41 -25.05 -23.32
CA VAL A 98 -14.22 -23.82 -23.32
C VAL A 98 -14.37 -23.39 -21.86
N LEU A 99 -14.05 -22.12 -21.56
CA LEU A 99 -14.24 -21.62 -20.20
C LEU A 99 -15.75 -21.52 -19.90
N ALA A 100 -16.15 -22.08 -18.77
CA ALA A 100 -17.52 -22.21 -18.35
C ALA A 100 -17.74 -21.60 -16.97
N ASN A 101 -18.84 -20.88 -16.83
CA ASN A 101 -19.35 -20.40 -15.55
C ASN A 101 -20.73 -21.01 -15.31
N VAL A 102 -20.88 -21.74 -14.22
CA VAL A 102 -22.19 -22.17 -13.72
C VAL A 102 -22.62 -21.20 -12.64
N VAL A 103 -23.79 -20.58 -12.81
CA VAL A 103 -24.31 -19.65 -11.83
C VAL A 103 -24.65 -20.40 -10.55
N ASP A 104 -24.25 -19.83 -9.41
CA ASP A 104 -24.46 -20.37 -8.05
C ASP A 104 -23.83 -21.75 -7.74
N ASP A 105 -22.95 -22.26 -8.62
CA ASP A 105 -22.17 -23.51 -8.42
C ASP A 105 -20.68 -23.27 -8.72
N GLN A 106 -19.98 -22.65 -7.76
CA GLN A 106 -18.56 -22.32 -7.90
C GLN A 106 -17.64 -23.53 -8.18
N PRO A 107 -17.81 -24.70 -7.52
CA PRO A 107 -17.01 -25.88 -7.84
C PRO A 107 -17.07 -26.32 -9.31
N ARG A 108 -18.16 -25.97 -10.02
CA ARG A 108 -18.34 -26.23 -11.45
C ARG A 108 -18.13 -24.97 -12.30
N CYS A 109 -17.08 -24.20 -11.99
CA CYS A 109 -16.67 -23.03 -12.76
C CYS A 109 -15.19 -23.10 -13.12
N SER A 110 -14.84 -22.93 -14.40
CA SER A 110 -13.46 -22.66 -14.81
C SER A 110 -13.13 -21.17 -14.84
N PHE A 111 -14.13 -20.30 -14.75
CA PHE A 111 -13.97 -18.88 -14.43
C PHE A 111 -15.14 -18.34 -13.59
N ILE A 112 -14.89 -17.23 -12.91
CA ILE A 112 -15.87 -16.54 -12.06
C ILE A 112 -16.07 -15.10 -12.51
N PHE A 113 -17.28 -14.57 -12.29
CA PHE A 113 -17.57 -13.16 -12.50
C PHE A 113 -17.16 -12.33 -11.27
N PRO A 114 -16.25 -11.34 -11.42
CA PRO A 114 -15.97 -10.41 -10.35
C PRO A 114 -17.07 -9.36 -10.21
N SER A 115 -17.03 -8.60 -9.12
CA SER A 115 -17.63 -7.28 -9.05
C SER A 115 -16.86 -6.32 -9.96
N ILE A 116 -17.54 -5.64 -10.89
CA ILE A 116 -16.90 -4.79 -11.91
C ILE A 116 -17.24 -3.32 -11.66
N ILE A 117 -16.22 -2.46 -11.72
CA ILE A 117 -16.37 -1.00 -11.84
C ILE A 117 -15.90 -0.62 -13.24
N ASP A 118 -16.82 -0.11 -14.05
CA ASP A 118 -16.55 0.27 -15.43
C ASP A 118 -16.34 1.79 -15.57
N ARG A 119 -15.14 2.16 -16.03
CA ARG A 119 -14.73 3.52 -16.44
C ARG A 119 -14.04 3.42 -17.80
N SER A 120 -14.59 2.61 -18.70
CA SER A 120 -13.97 2.20 -19.96
C SER A 120 -13.23 3.34 -20.69
N PRO A 121 -11.96 3.12 -21.10
CA PRO A 121 -11.26 1.83 -21.13
C PRO A 121 -10.62 1.41 -19.80
N LEU A 122 -10.77 2.17 -18.71
CA LEU A 122 -10.30 1.76 -17.39
C LEU A 122 -11.34 0.85 -16.72
N VAL A 123 -10.96 -0.36 -16.33
CA VAL A 123 -11.86 -1.33 -15.68
C VAL A 123 -11.19 -1.86 -14.41
N VAL A 124 -11.96 -1.95 -13.33
CA VAL A 124 -11.51 -2.55 -12.06
C VAL A 124 -12.39 -3.75 -11.74
N ALA A 125 -11.77 -4.87 -11.39
CA ALA A 125 -12.45 -6.10 -10.99
C ALA A 125 -12.09 -6.45 -9.54
N VAL A 126 -13.11 -6.72 -8.72
CA VAL A 126 -12.98 -7.13 -7.31
C VAL A 126 -13.60 -8.50 -7.14
N SER A 127 -12.86 -9.45 -6.59
CA SER A 127 -13.35 -10.80 -6.32
C SER A 127 -12.82 -11.33 -4.99
N SER A 128 -13.68 -12.07 -4.29
CA SER A 128 -13.31 -12.88 -3.12
C SER A 128 -13.29 -14.38 -3.45
N SER A 129 -13.22 -14.74 -4.73
CA SER A 129 -13.28 -16.13 -5.19
C SER A 129 -14.48 -16.87 -4.60
N GLY A 130 -15.65 -16.20 -4.58
CA GLY A 130 -16.90 -16.70 -4.02
C GLY A 130 -16.97 -16.81 -2.48
N GLN A 131 -15.87 -16.61 -1.75
CA GLN A 131 -15.82 -16.78 -0.29
C GLN A 131 -16.56 -15.66 0.48
N ALA A 132 -16.57 -14.44 -0.06
CA ALA A 132 -17.21 -13.30 0.59
C ALA A 132 -17.84 -12.34 -0.43
N PRO A 133 -19.00 -12.69 -1.04
CA PRO A 133 -19.63 -11.85 -2.06
C PRO A 133 -20.05 -10.48 -1.53
N VAL A 134 -20.52 -10.40 -0.28
CA VAL A 134 -20.91 -9.14 0.36
C VAL A 134 -19.71 -8.20 0.53
N LEU A 135 -18.55 -8.73 0.92
CA LEU A 135 -17.32 -7.94 1.04
C LEU A 135 -16.87 -7.37 -0.32
N ALA A 136 -16.90 -8.19 -1.38
CA ALA A 136 -16.59 -7.74 -2.73
C ALA A 136 -17.53 -6.62 -3.20
N ARG A 137 -18.83 -6.72 -2.87
CA ARG A 137 -19.82 -5.67 -3.15
C ARG A 137 -19.52 -4.37 -2.41
N LEU A 138 -19.21 -4.43 -1.10
CA LEU A 138 -18.89 -3.24 -0.30
C LEU A 138 -17.62 -2.52 -0.82
N LEU A 139 -16.60 -3.28 -1.20
CA LEU A 139 -15.40 -2.72 -1.82
C LEU A 139 -15.72 -2.09 -3.19
N ARG A 140 -16.54 -2.74 -4.00
CA ARG A 140 -17.00 -2.19 -5.30
C ARG A 140 -17.69 -0.85 -5.11
N GLU A 141 -18.63 -0.74 -4.17
CA GLU A 141 -19.37 0.50 -3.90
C GLU A 141 -18.44 1.64 -3.46
N LYS A 142 -17.45 1.36 -2.60
CA LYS A 142 -16.45 2.35 -2.18
C LYS A 142 -15.58 2.81 -3.34
N LEU A 143 -15.05 1.88 -4.14
CA LEU A 143 -14.23 2.21 -5.31
C LEU A 143 -15.03 2.99 -6.36
N GLU A 144 -16.30 2.63 -6.56
CA GLU A 144 -17.18 3.32 -7.49
C GLU A 144 -17.42 4.79 -7.10
N ALA A 145 -17.51 5.08 -5.80
CA ALA A 145 -17.59 6.45 -5.27
C ALA A 145 -16.27 7.23 -5.39
N LEU A 146 -15.13 6.55 -5.27
CA LEU A 146 -13.80 7.17 -5.37
C LEU A 146 -13.34 7.43 -6.80
N LEU A 147 -13.80 6.64 -7.78
CA LEU A 147 -13.35 6.68 -9.17
C LEU A 147 -14.27 7.57 -10.04
N PRO A 148 -13.82 8.76 -10.48
CA PRO A 148 -14.65 9.65 -11.30
C PRO A 148 -15.03 9.04 -12.65
N ALA A 149 -16.22 9.39 -13.15
CA ALA A 149 -16.67 8.96 -14.48
C ALA A 149 -15.75 9.43 -15.63
N SER A 150 -15.07 10.56 -15.43
CA SER A 150 -14.15 11.17 -16.41
C SER A 150 -12.86 10.39 -16.66
N LEU A 151 -12.54 9.39 -15.82
CA LEU A 151 -11.34 8.56 -15.98
C LEU A 151 -11.29 7.85 -17.34
N GLY A 152 -12.44 7.43 -17.87
CA GLY A 152 -12.49 6.78 -19.18
C GLY A 152 -12.06 7.72 -20.30
N GLN A 153 -12.62 8.93 -20.34
CA GLN A 153 -12.24 9.97 -21.29
C GLN A 153 -10.76 10.36 -21.14
N MET A 154 -10.28 10.46 -19.90
CA MET A 154 -8.88 10.76 -19.59
C MET A 154 -7.94 9.69 -20.19
N ALA A 155 -8.27 8.42 -20.00
CA ALA A 155 -7.50 7.31 -20.55
C ALA A 155 -7.54 7.26 -22.09
N GLN A 156 -8.68 7.60 -22.71
CA GLN A 156 -8.78 7.69 -24.18
C GLN A 156 -7.89 8.80 -24.75
N VAL A 157 -7.94 10.00 -24.18
CA VAL A 157 -7.08 11.11 -24.61
C VAL A 157 -5.61 10.75 -24.42
N ALA A 158 -5.25 10.20 -23.25
CA ALA A 158 -3.89 9.74 -22.98
C ALA A 158 -3.41 8.66 -23.98
N GLY A 159 -4.30 7.73 -24.35
CA GLY A 159 -4.04 6.69 -25.34
C GLY A 159 -3.67 7.25 -26.72
N ARG A 160 -4.39 8.28 -27.20
CA ARG A 160 -4.09 8.96 -28.47
C ARG A 160 -2.73 9.66 -28.47
N TRP A 161 -2.38 10.26 -27.34
CA TRP A 161 -1.13 11.02 -27.16
C TRP A 161 0.09 10.16 -26.83
N ARG A 162 -0.10 8.88 -26.45
CA ARG A 162 0.97 7.95 -26.08
C ARG A 162 2.08 7.87 -27.13
N GLY A 163 1.73 7.87 -28.42
CA GLY A 163 2.68 7.83 -29.53
C GLY A 163 3.58 9.07 -29.59
N GLN A 164 2.98 10.26 -29.51
CA GLN A 164 3.68 11.54 -29.57
C GLN A 164 4.60 11.73 -28.35
N VAL A 165 4.10 11.39 -27.16
CA VAL A 165 4.89 11.41 -25.92
C VAL A 165 6.07 10.45 -26.02
N LYS A 166 5.90 9.26 -26.61
CA LYS A 166 6.98 8.29 -26.83
C LYS A 166 8.04 8.75 -27.82
N GLN A 167 7.64 9.47 -28.87
CA GLN A 167 8.57 10.05 -29.84
C GLN A 167 9.40 11.18 -29.24
N ARG A 168 8.80 11.97 -28.33
CA ARG A 168 9.43 13.18 -27.79
C ARG A 168 10.20 12.96 -26.49
N LEU A 169 9.82 11.98 -25.66
CA LEU A 169 10.48 11.64 -24.40
C LEU A 169 11.11 10.24 -24.49
N ALA A 170 12.44 10.17 -24.41
CA ALA A 170 13.21 8.98 -24.71
C ALA A 170 13.12 7.91 -23.61
N SER A 171 13.19 8.31 -22.34
CA SER A 171 13.20 7.37 -21.21
C SER A 171 11.80 6.99 -20.73
N ILE A 172 11.67 5.79 -20.15
CA ILE A 172 10.42 5.35 -19.51
C ILE A 172 10.07 6.27 -18.32
N GLY A 173 11.08 6.71 -17.55
CA GLY A 173 10.91 7.58 -16.39
C GLY A 173 10.35 8.96 -16.76
N GLU A 174 10.85 9.61 -17.81
CA GLU A 174 10.31 10.89 -18.31
C GLU A 174 8.85 10.77 -18.71
N ARG A 175 8.52 9.73 -19.50
CA ARG A 175 7.13 9.48 -19.93
C ARG A 175 6.20 9.29 -18.75
N ARG A 176 6.64 8.58 -17.71
CA ARG A 176 5.84 8.36 -16.49
C ARG A 176 5.62 9.68 -15.75
N ARG A 177 6.68 10.44 -15.49
CA ARG A 177 6.62 11.74 -14.81
C ARG A 177 5.69 12.71 -15.52
N PHE A 178 5.76 12.74 -16.86
CA PHE A 178 4.85 13.51 -17.70
C PHE A 178 3.38 13.13 -17.45
N TRP A 179 3.04 11.83 -17.53
CA TRP A 179 1.67 11.37 -17.33
C TRP A 179 1.15 11.59 -15.91
N GLU A 180 1.97 11.33 -14.89
CA GLU A 180 1.61 11.61 -13.50
C GLU A 180 1.27 13.09 -13.28
N LYS A 181 2.09 14.00 -13.84
CA LYS A 181 1.84 15.44 -13.77
C LYS A 181 0.57 15.83 -14.53
N ALA A 182 0.36 15.28 -15.72
CA ALA A 182 -0.85 15.54 -16.50
C ALA A 182 -2.10 15.08 -15.74
N PHE A 183 -2.10 13.87 -15.18
CA PHE A 183 -3.23 13.31 -14.44
C PHE A 183 -3.51 13.98 -13.08
N GLY A 184 -2.50 14.61 -12.47
CA GLY A 184 -2.67 15.42 -11.26
C GLY A 184 -2.89 16.92 -11.52
N GLY A 185 -2.85 17.36 -12.79
CA GLY A 185 -2.78 18.77 -13.16
C GLY A 185 -4.00 19.28 -13.91
N ARG A 186 -3.83 20.42 -14.59
CA ARG A 186 -4.88 21.12 -15.33
C ARG A 186 -5.52 20.27 -16.43
N PHE A 187 -4.74 19.39 -17.06
CA PHE A 187 -5.26 18.42 -18.03
C PHE A 187 -6.41 17.59 -17.45
N ALA A 188 -6.23 17.01 -16.26
CA ALA A 188 -7.26 16.20 -15.61
C ALA A 188 -8.54 17.00 -15.31
N THR A 189 -8.40 18.24 -14.84
CA THR A 189 -9.53 19.15 -14.61
C THR A 189 -10.31 19.45 -15.88
N LEU A 190 -9.61 19.76 -16.98
CA LEU A 190 -10.24 20.06 -18.27
C LEU A 190 -11.00 18.86 -18.82
N VAL A 191 -10.45 17.65 -18.70
CA VAL A 191 -11.16 16.41 -19.09
C VAL A 191 -12.39 16.19 -18.20
N ALA A 192 -12.25 16.36 -16.88
CA ALA A 192 -13.38 16.20 -15.96
C ALA A 192 -14.54 17.16 -16.26
N ASN A 193 -14.24 18.35 -16.77
CA ASN A 193 -15.24 19.35 -17.19
C ASN A 193 -15.73 19.16 -18.64
N GLY A 194 -15.36 18.06 -19.32
CA GLY A 194 -15.76 17.78 -20.70
C GLY A 194 -15.05 18.62 -21.77
N GLN A 195 -14.04 19.41 -21.41
CA GLN A 195 -13.34 20.36 -22.29
C GLN A 195 -12.19 19.69 -23.07
N THR A 196 -12.48 18.61 -23.81
CA THR A 196 -11.48 17.74 -24.46
C THR A 196 -10.48 18.50 -25.35
N ALA A 197 -10.95 19.41 -26.21
CA ALA A 197 -10.07 20.15 -27.12
C ALA A 197 -9.14 21.15 -26.39
N GLN A 198 -9.53 21.62 -25.20
CA GLN A 198 -8.64 22.42 -24.36
C GLN A 198 -7.65 21.53 -23.62
N ALA A 199 -8.10 20.36 -23.16
CA ALA A 199 -7.24 19.38 -22.50
C ALA A 199 -6.11 18.91 -23.43
N GLU A 200 -6.39 18.65 -24.71
CA GLU A 200 -5.36 18.26 -25.68
C GLU A 200 -4.33 19.38 -25.94
N ARG A 201 -4.80 20.63 -26.10
CA ARG A 201 -3.89 21.79 -26.21
C ARG A 201 -3.03 21.97 -24.96
N GLN A 202 -3.59 21.77 -23.77
CA GLN A 202 -2.83 21.82 -22.52
C GLN A 202 -1.77 20.72 -22.49
N LEU A 203 -2.12 19.51 -22.92
CA LEU A 203 -1.20 18.36 -22.93
C LEU A 203 -0.05 18.55 -23.94
N GLU A 204 -0.34 19.15 -25.09
CA GLU A 204 0.67 19.59 -26.06
C GLU A 204 1.66 20.58 -25.44
N GLN A 205 1.14 21.64 -24.80
CA GLN A 205 1.95 22.66 -24.14
C GLN A 205 2.79 22.08 -23.00
N ASP A 206 2.22 21.19 -22.20
CA ASP A 206 2.93 20.48 -21.13
C ASP A 206 4.05 19.62 -21.73
N LEU A 207 3.80 18.92 -22.85
CA LEU A 207 4.81 18.08 -23.50
C LEU A 207 5.95 18.92 -24.08
N HIS A 208 5.65 20.07 -24.68
CA HIS A 208 6.66 21.00 -25.17
C HIS A 208 7.54 21.55 -24.04
N ARG A 209 6.95 22.03 -22.94
CA ARG A 209 7.69 22.52 -21.77
C ARG A 209 8.54 21.42 -21.13
N PHE A 210 7.96 20.23 -20.96
CA PHE A 210 8.66 19.09 -20.38
C PHE A 210 9.86 18.67 -21.24
N ALA A 211 9.70 18.64 -22.57
CA ALA A 211 10.77 18.30 -23.50
C ALA A 211 11.84 19.39 -23.64
N ALA A 212 11.49 20.66 -23.45
CA ALA A 212 12.42 21.79 -23.51
C ALA A 212 13.32 21.88 -22.25
N GLY A 213 13.03 21.11 -21.20
CA GLY A 213 13.77 21.17 -19.94
C GLY A 213 13.46 22.40 -19.08
N ASP A 214 12.52 23.26 -19.52
CA ASP A 214 12.06 24.46 -18.79
C ASP A 214 11.44 24.12 -17.43
N GLU A 215 11.00 22.88 -17.24
CA GLU A 215 10.49 22.35 -15.98
C GLU A 215 11.28 21.09 -15.57
N GLY A 216 12.53 21.30 -15.16
CA GLY A 216 13.25 20.43 -14.22
C GLY A 216 13.58 19.03 -14.74
N ALA A 217 14.64 18.93 -15.54
CA ALA A 217 15.40 17.68 -15.69
C ALA A 217 16.09 17.24 -14.37
N GLN A 218 16.03 18.06 -13.33
CA GLN A 218 16.59 17.77 -12.01
C GLN A 218 15.64 16.87 -11.21
N GLY A 219 16.17 15.77 -10.69
CA GLY A 219 15.44 14.86 -9.80
C GLY A 219 15.20 15.50 -8.44
N GLU A 220 14.50 14.78 -7.58
CA GLU A 220 14.18 15.24 -6.22
C GLU A 220 14.50 14.15 -5.21
N ILE A 221 14.75 14.57 -3.97
CA ILE A 221 14.95 13.66 -2.84
C ILE A 221 13.77 13.80 -1.87
N ALA A 222 13.16 12.69 -1.50
CA ALA A 222 12.20 12.66 -0.39
C ALA A 222 12.74 11.79 0.75
N LEU A 223 12.93 12.39 1.92
CA LEU A 223 13.17 11.64 3.15
C LEU A 223 11.82 11.22 3.75
N VAL A 224 11.60 9.93 3.90
CA VAL A 224 10.32 9.38 4.36
C VAL A 224 10.54 8.56 5.62
N GLY A 225 9.79 8.90 6.68
CA GLY A 225 9.72 8.09 7.89
C GLY A 225 8.83 6.87 7.68
N ALA A 226 9.41 5.69 7.81
CA ALA A 226 8.71 4.41 7.66
C ALA A 226 7.85 4.06 8.89
N GLY A 227 8.06 4.75 10.02
CA GLY A 227 7.49 4.30 11.29
C GLY A 227 8.32 3.20 11.95
N PRO A 228 7.90 2.71 13.13
CA PRO A 228 8.70 1.79 13.94
C PRO A 228 8.63 0.32 13.50
N GLY A 229 7.71 -0.04 12.59
CA GLY A 229 7.64 -1.39 12.03
C GLY A 229 6.28 -1.73 11.41
N ASP A 230 5.19 -1.45 12.13
CA ASP A 230 3.81 -1.69 11.67
C ASP A 230 3.50 -0.88 10.41
N VAL A 231 3.08 -1.59 9.36
CA VAL A 231 2.70 -1.01 8.07
C VAL A 231 1.56 0.01 8.19
N GLY A 232 0.66 -0.17 9.16
CA GLY A 232 -0.46 0.75 9.44
C GLY A 232 -0.03 2.08 10.04
N LEU A 233 1.23 2.21 10.47
CA LEU A 233 1.80 3.46 10.99
C LEU A 233 2.58 4.25 9.93
N LEU A 234 2.70 3.72 8.70
CA LEU A 234 3.18 4.49 7.57
C LEU A 234 2.15 5.58 7.25
N THR A 235 2.62 6.82 7.09
CA THR A 235 1.72 7.93 6.75
C THR A 235 1.20 7.78 5.33
N LEU A 236 -0.03 8.26 5.07
CA LEU A 236 -0.60 8.29 3.72
C LEU A 236 0.33 9.03 2.74
N ARG A 237 0.93 10.13 3.18
CA ARG A 237 1.91 10.88 2.38
C ARG A 237 3.18 10.05 2.10
N GLY A 238 3.66 9.28 3.07
CA GLY A 238 4.81 8.39 2.90
C GLY A 238 4.55 7.33 1.83
N LEU A 239 3.39 6.66 1.91
CA LEU A 239 2.94 5.70 0.91
C LEU A 239 2.84 6.32 -0.49
N GLN A 240 2.20 7.49 -0.61
CA GLN A 240 2.07 8.20 -1.89
C GLN A 240 3.43 8.50 -2.52
N VAL A 241 4.37 9.03 -1.73
CA VAL A 241 5.72 9.36 -2.21
C VAL A 241 6.51 8.11 -2.60
N MET A 242 6.41 7.02 -1.82
CA MET A 242 7.03 5.73 -2.14
C MET A 242 6.51 5.12 -3.45
N GLN A 243 5.22 5.29 -3.77
CA GLN A 243 4.63 4.80 -5.02
C GLN A 243 5.13 5.57 -6.26
N LEU A 244 5.55 6.82 -6.08
CA LEU A 244 6.06 7.67 -7.16
C LEU A 244 7.59 7.55 -7.37
N ALA A 245 8.30 6.93 -6.44
CA ALA A 245 9.76 6.84 -6.42
C ALA A 245 10.33 6.09 -7.63
N ASP A 246 11.38 6.61 -8.25
CA ASP A 246 12.18 5.84 -9.22
C ASP A 246 13.11 4.85 -8.53
N VAL A 247 13.65 5.26 -7.38
CA VAL A 247 14.60 4.50 -6.59
C VAL A 247 14.35 4.76 -5.11
N VAL A 248 14.42 3.70 -4.30
CA VAL A 248 14.22 3.73 -2.85
C VAL A 248 15.49 3.25 -2.15
N LEU A 249 16.13 4.14 -1.41
CA LEU A 249 17.26 3.82 -0.53
C LEU A 249 16.73 3.59 0.88
N TYR A 250 16.93 2.38 1.41
CA TYR A 250 16.40 1.97 2.70
C TYR A 250 17.48 1.37 3.60
N ASP A 251 17.25 1.38 4.92
CA ASP A 251 18.11 0.71 5.90
C ASP A 251 17.41 -0.50 6.52
N HIS A 252 18.14 -1.27 7.33
CA HIS A 252 17.63 -2.50 7.94
C HIS A 252 16.55 -2.30 8.99
N LEU A 253 16.28 -1.06 9.43
CA LEU A 253 15.20 -0.79 10.38
C LEU A 253 13.83 -0.71 9.69
N VAL A 254 13.80 -0.60 8.36
CA VAL A 254 12.56 -0.64 7.58
C VAL A 254 12.09 -2.10 7.46
N SER A 255 10.83 -2.36 7.83
CA SER A 255 10.24 -3.70 7.79
C SER A 255 10.00 -4.17 6.35
N GLY A 256 10.00 -5.49 6.14
CA GLY A 256 9.70 -6.10 4.83
C GLY A 256 8.32 -5.73 4.31
N GLU A 257 7.31 -5.69 5.20
CA GLU A 257 5.93 -5.31 4.86
C GLU A 257 5.84 -3.90 4.27
N ILE A 258 6.63 -2.95 4.78
CA ILE A 258 6.70 -1.59 4.22
C ILE A 258 7.42 -1.60 2.86
N LEU A 259 8.47 -2.41 2.70
CA LEU A 259 9.17 -2.54 1.41
C LEU A 259 8.29 -3.17 0.33
N ASP A 260 7.34 -4.02 0.71
CA ASP A 260 6.36 -4.59 -0.22
C ASP A 260 5.37 -3.55 -0.76
N LEU A 261 5.19 -2.43 -0.04
CA LEU A 261 4.45 -1.26 -0.50
C LEU A 261 5.24 -0.36 -1.45
N VAL A 262 6.54 -0.59 -1.66
CA VAL A 262 7.31 0.14 -2.68
C VAL A 262 6.83 -0.28 -4.07
N ARG A 263 6.69 0.69 -4.98
CA ARG A 263 6.32 0.41 -6.38
C ARG A 263 7.17 -0.73 -6.95
N ARG A 264 6.52 -1.68 -7.64
CA ARG A 264 7.18 -2.89 -8.19
C ARG A 264 8.36 -2.59 -9.12
N ASP A 265 8.24 -1.53 -9.92
CA ASP A 265 9.28 -1.14 -10.89
C ASP A 265 10.29 -0.11 -10.33
N ALA A 266 10.24 0.19 -9.02
CA ALA A 266 11.25 1.06 -8.41
C ALA A 266 12.49 0.25 -8.03
N GLU A 267 13.67 0.79 -8.33
CA GLU A 267 14.93 0.23 -7.89
C GLU A 267 15.03 0.31 -6.35
N ARG A 268 15.44 -0.76 -5.68
CA ARG A 268 15.55 -0.81 -4.21
C ARG A 268 17.01 -1.00 -3.84
N ILE A 269 17.59 -0.04 -3.11
CA ILE A 269 18.99 -0.05 -2.72
C ILE A 269 19.07 -0.09 -1.19
N CYS A 270 19.64 -1.16 -0.64
CA CYS A 270 19.88 -1.26 0.80
C CYS A 270 21.18 -0.53 1.16
N VAL A 271 21.09 0.46 2.04
CA VAL A 271 22.23 1.26 2.55
C VAL A 271 22.51 0.99 4.04
N GLY A 272 21.85 -0.01 4.63
CA GLY A 272 22.03 -0.40 6.03
C GLY A 272 23.30 -1.22 6.30
N LYS A 273 23.79 -1.18 7.55
CA LYS A 273 24.89 -2.03 8.03
C LYS A 273 24.38 -3.44 8.36
N ARG A 274 24.89 -4.49 7.69
CA ARG A 274 24.90 -5.84 8.29
C ARG A 274 26.07 -5.91 9.26
N ALA A 275 25.83 -6.38 10.49
CA ALA A 275 26.89 -6.64 11.45
C ALA A 275 27.99 -7.51 10.78
N GLY A 276 29.19 -6.95 10.59
CA GLY A 276 30.37 -7.66 10.07
C GLY A 276 30.74 -7.45 8.59
N ALA A 277 30.02 -6.67 7.79
CA ALA A 277 30.39 -6.39 6.39
C ALA A 277 30.88 -4.94 6.18
N HIS A 278 31.87 -4.76 5.29
CA HIS A 278 32.47 -3.46 4.96
C HIS A 278 31.38 -2.41 4.63
N SER A 279 31.45 -1.34 5.40
CA SER A 279 30.54 -0.19 5.51
C SER A 279 30.23 0.49 4.19
N VAL A 280 28.95 0.86 3.97
CA VAL A 280 28.66 2.09 3.21
C VAL A 280 28.83 3.26 4.18
N ILE A 281 29.88 4.05 4.00
CA ILE A 281 30.13 5.24 4.84
C ILE A 281 28.93 6.18 4.66
N GLN A 282 28.50 6.92 5.70
CA GLN A 282 27.36 7.85 5.56
C GLN A 282 27.54 8.78 4.35
N GLU A 283 28.77 9.20 4.10
CA GLU A 283 29.17 9.99 2.93
C GLU A 283 28.83 9.33 1.60
N GLU A 284 28.95 8.00 1.49
CA GLU A 284 28.58 7.26 0.28
C GLU A 284 27.07 7.20 0.10
N THR A 285 26.29 7.04 1.19
CA THR A 285 24.83 7.16 1.12
C THR A 285 24.43 8.56 0.65
N ASN A 286 25.04 9.60 1.23
CA ASN A 286 24.77 10.99 0.87
C ASN A 286 25.13 11.26 -0.60
N ARG A 287 26.30 10.78 -1.05
CA ARG A 287 26.75 10.88 -2.44
C ARG A 287 25.78 10.18 -3.39
N LEU A 288 25.35 8.96 -3.06
CA LEU A 288 24.43 8.19 -3.89
C LEU A 288 23.07 8.87 -4.02
N LEU A 289 22.53 9.47 -2.95
CA LEU A 289 21.29 10.26 -3.00
C LEU A 289 21.41 11.40 -4.01
N VAL A 290 22.51 12.15 -3.96
CA VAL A 290 22.79 13.28 -4.85
C VAL A 290 22.96 12.81 -6.29
N GLU A 291 23.78 11.79 -6.54
CA GLU A 291 24.04 11.25 -7.88
C GLU A 291 22.76 10.78 -8.56
N LEU A 292 21.90 10.04 -7.86
CA LEU A 292 20.64 9.54 -8.40
C LEU A 292 19.68 10.69 -8.72
N ALA A 293 19.60 11.71 -7.86
CA ALA A 293 18.75 12.87 -8.12
C ALA A 293 19.29 13.74 -9.26
N GLN A 294 20.62 13.88 -9.42
CA GLN A 294 21.24 14.55 -10.57
C GLN A 294 20.96 13.84 -11.90
N GLN A 295 20.74 12.52 -11.87
CA GLN A 295 20.25 11.75 -13.02
C GLN A 295 18.77 11.98 -13.35
N GLY A 296 18.09 12.89 -12.64
CA GLY A 296 16.67 13.18 -12.86
C GLY A 296 15.71 12.23 -12.14
N LYS A 297 16.20 11.31 -11.29
CA LYS A 297 15.36 10.32 -10.59
C LYS A 297 14.61 10.96 -9.41
N ARG A 298 13.40 10.46 -9.10
CA ARG A 298 12.74 10.67 -7.82
C ARG A 298 13.29 9.68 -6.79
N VAL A 299 14.14 10.17 -5.91
CA VAL A 299 14.86 9.37 -4.93
C VAL A 299 14.12 9.41 -3.60
N VAL A 300 13.70 8.25 -3.09
CA VAL A 300 13.16 8.15 -1.74
C VAL A 300 14.21 7.57 -0.80
N ARG A 301 14.57 8.32 0.25
CA ARG A 301 15.34 7.80 1.39
C ARG A 301 14.36 7.38 2.48
N LEU A 302 14.10 6.08 2.55
CA LEU A 302 13.17 5.49 3.52
C LEU A 302 13.92 5.11 4.79
N LYS A 303 13.51 5.69 5.93
CA LYS A 303 14.22 5.60 7.21
C LYS A 303 13.29 5.03 8.27
N GLY A 304 13.78 4.08 9.09
CA GLY A 304 13.02 3.59 10.23
C GLY A 304 12.65 4.69 11.22
N GLY A 305 11.43 4.67 11.74
CA GLY A 305 10.91 5.70 12.64
C GLY A 305 10.66 7.03 11.92
N ASP A 306 11.25 8.10 12.44
CA ASP A 306 11.16 9.46 11.89
C ASP A 306 12.52 9.92 11.31
N PRO A 307 12.57 10.61 10.16
CA PRO A 307 13.83 11.01 9.54
C PRO A 307 14.72 11.93 10.39
N PHE A 308 14.14 12.74 11.26
CA PHE A 308 14.84 13.77 12.04
C PHE A 308 15.04 13.42 13.51
N ILE A 309 14.44 12.34 14.01
CA ILE A 309 14.69 11.86 15.37
C ILE A 309 15.75 10.75 15.32
N PHE A 310 17.00 11.11 15.62
CA PHE A 310 18.19 10.23 15.60
C PHE A 310 18.44 9.47 14.28
N GLY A 311 17.76 9.85 13.20
CA GLY A 311 17.90 9.24 11.88
C GLY A 311 19.02 9.81 11.02
N ARG A 312 19.69 10.91 11.43
CA ARG A 312 20.67 11.65 10.61
C ARG A 312 20.10 12.26 9.32
N GLY A 313 18.78 12.42 9.20
CA GLY A 313 18.17 12.99 8.01
C GLY A 313 18.62 14.42 7.69
N GLY A 314 18.96 15.21 8.72
CA GLY A 314 19.50 16.56 8.53
C GLY A 314 20.84 16.57 7.80
N GLU A 315 21.75 15.65 8.14
CA GLU A 315 23.07 15.52 7.48
C GLU A 315 22.89 15.13 6.00
N GLU A 316 21.99 14.20 5.71
CA GLU A 316 21.67 13.76 4.34
C GLU A 316 21.14 14.94 3.49
N LEU A 317 20.25 15.76 4.05
CA LEU A 317 19.64 16.89 3.33
C LEU A 317 20.55 18.12 3.20
N GLN A 318 21.49 18.33 4.12
CA GLN A 318 22.50 19.38 3.96
C GLN A 318 23.34 19.17 2.71
N VAL A 319 23.71 17.92 2.42
CA VAL A 319 24.45 17.56 1.20
C VAL A 319 23.58 17.77 -0.05
N ALA A 320 22.30 17.39 0.00
CA ALA A 320 21.36 17.64 -1.09
C ALA A 320 21.16 19.15 -1.36
N ALA A 321 21.03 19.95 -0.29
CA ALA A 321 20.90 21.40 -0.37
C ALA A 321 22.14 22.05 -1.00
N ALA A 322 23.34 21.64 -0.57
CA ALA A 322 24.60 22.13 -1.13
C ALA A 322 24.75 21.80 -2.62
N ALA A 323 24.19 20.67 -3.06
CA ALA A 323 24.14 20.27 -4.47
C ALA A 323 22.98 20.92 -5.27
N GLY A 324 22.18 21.79 -4.64
CA GLY A 324 21.05 22.48 -5.27
C GLY A 324 19.88 21.55 -5.63
N ILE A 325 19.78 20.36 -5.03
CA ILE A 325 18.73 19.38 -5.34
C ILE A 325 17.47 19.69 -4.54
N PRO A 326 16.28 19.73 -5.18
CA PRO A 326 15.03 19.90 -4.46
C PRO A 326 14.75 18.69 -3.57
N PHE A 327 14.28 18.95 -2.35
CA PHE A 327 13.93 17.88 -1.42
C PHE A 327 12.68 18.19 -0.58
N GLN A 328 12.08 17.12 -0.07
CA GLN A 328 10.98 17.17 0.90
C GLN A 328 11.20 16.17 2.03
N VAL A 329 10.56 16.41 3.17
CA VAL A 329 10.56 15.51 4.32
C VAL A 329 9.13 15.10 4.63
N VAL A 330 8.90 13.80 4.68
CA VAL A 330 7.65 13.21 5.16
C VAL A 330 7.93 12.60 6.53
N PRO A 331 7.40 13.20 7.61
CA PRO A 331 7.63 12.70 8.96
C PRO A 331 7.02 11.30 9.13
N GLY A 332 7.56 10.56 10.09
CA GLY A 332 7.09 9.23 10.46
C GLY A 332 6.74 9.15 11.93
N VAL A 333 6.01 8.09 12.32
CA VAL A 333 5.82 7.78 13.73
C VAL A 333 7.17 7.36 14.31
N THR A 334 7.73 8.13 15.23
CA THR A 334 9.01 7.77 15.87
C THR A 334 8.85 6.57 16.81
N ALA A 335 9.95 5.85 17.08
CA ALA A 335 9.93 4.65 17.91
C ALA A 335 9.39 4.91 19.32
N ALA A 336 9.73 6.05 19.94
CA ALA A 336 9.16 6.41 21.24
C ALA A 336 7.63 6.52 21.18
N ALA A 337 7.07 7.25 20.21
CA ALA A 337 5.62 7.41 20.14
C ALA A 337 4.90 6.10 19.84
N GLY A 338 5.39 5.33 18.85
CA GLY A 338 4.73 4.09 18.43
C GLY A 338 4.91 2.94 19.42
N ALA A 339 6.15 2.66 19.82
CA ALA A 339 6.45 1.51 20.67
C ALA A 339 5.81 1.63 22.05
N THR A 340 5.81 2.82 22.66
CA THR A 340 5.23 2.99 24.00
C THR A 340 3.71 2.99 23.95
N ALA A 341 3.09 3.56 22.90
CA ALA A 341 1.64 3.46 22.70
C ALA A 341 1.17 2.01 22.55
N TYR A 342 1.88 1.18 21.79
CA TYR A 342 1.56 -0.25 21.65
C TYR A 342 1.90 -1.03 22.92
N ALA A 343 2.92 -0.63 23.68
CA ALA A 343 3.22 -1.22 24.98
C ALA A 343 2.24 -0.76 26.09
N GLY A 344 1.29 0.14 25.86
CA GLY A 344 0.45 0.67 26.96
C GLY A 344 1.23 1.52 27.96
N ILE A 345 2.31 2.17 27.51
CA ILE A 345 3.15 3.06 28.32
C ILE A 345 3.02 4.47 27.72
N PRO A 346 2.19 5.37 28.28
CA PRO A 346 2.08 6.71 27.76
C PRO A 346 3.34 7.48 28.09
N LEU A 347 3.85 8.30 27.17
CA LEU A 347 5.07 9.08 27.43
C LEU A 347 4.82 10.17 28.51
N THR A 348 3.58 10.64 28.64
CA THR A 348 3.16 11.62 29.65
C THR A 348 1.94 11.12 30.39
N HIS A 349 1.85 11.42 31.69
CA HIS A 349 0.64 11.25 32.48
C HIS A 349 0.60 12.32 33.56
N ARG A 350 -0.58 12.87 33.85
CA ARG A 350 -0.75 14.05 34.71
C ARG A 350 -0.05 13.93 36.06
N ASP A 351 -0.13 12.75 36.65
CA ASP A 351 0.42 12.46 37.98
C ASP A 351 1.89 12.03 37.94
N HIS A 352 2.34 11.44 36.82
CA HIS A 352 3.67 10.81 36.72
C HIS A 352 4.70 11.69 36.00
N ALA A 353 4.41 12.21 34.81
CA ALA A 353 5.40 12.91 33.99
C ALA A 353 4.79 14.09 33.21
N GLN A 354 5.37 15.27 33.42
CA GLN A 354 5.01 16.51 32.72
C GLN A 354 5.96 16.83 31.56
N SER A 355 7.06 16.08 31.45
CA SER A 355 8.07 16.24 30.41
C SER A 355 8.52 14.88 29.89
N VAL A 356 8.95 14.89 28.63
CA VAL A 356 9.49 13.72 27.92
C VAL A 356 10.80 14.11 27.28
N THR A 357 11.84 13.33 27.52
CA THR A 357 13.17 13.58 26.97
C THR A 357 13.59 12.40 26.10
N PHE A 358 13.83 12.67 24.83
CA PHE A 358 14.37 11.69 23.90
C PHE A 358 15.89 11.80 23.88
N ILE A 359 16.58 10.69 24.18
CA ILE A 359 18.04 10.66 24.21
C ILE A 359 18.58 9.48 23.42
N THR A 360 19.84 9.59 23.00
CA THR A 360 20.57 8.49 22.37
C THR A 360 21.66 7.96 23.31
N GLY A 361 21.74 6.64 23.47
CA GLY A 361 22.87 6.01 24.14
C GLY A 361 24.17 6.12 23.34
N HIS A 362 24.11 6.40 22.04
CA HIS A 362 25.28 6.47 21.17
C HIS A 362 25.66 7.94 20.89
N CYS A 363 26.27 8.59 21.87
CA CYS A 363 26.88 9.93 21.71
C CYS A 363 28.17 9.85 20.88
N ARG A 364 28.50 10.93 20.14
CA ARG A 364 29.78 11.06 19.44
C ARG A 364 30.93 11.02 20.48
N PRO A 365 32.07 10.37 20.17
CA PRO A 365 33.21 10.29 21.09
C PRO A 365 33.76 11.66 21.54
N ASP A 366 33.65 12.67 20.67
CA ASP A 366 34.22 14.01 20.87
C ASP A 366 33.19 15.09 21.26
N GLY A 367 31.95 14.71 21.61
CA GLY A 367 30.90 15.64 22.01
C GLY A 367 30.85 15.87 23.52
N ASP A 368 30.24 16.98 23.93
CA ASP A 368 29.84 17.17 25.33
C ASP A 368 28.95 15.98 25.73
N GLY A 369 29.32 15.31 26.83
CA GLY A 369 28.55 14.18 27.36
C GLY A 369 27.14 14.59 27.75
N LEU A 370 26.26 13.61 27.98
CA LEU A 370 24.91 13.89 28.48
C LEU A 370 24.98 14.58 29.85
N ASP A 371 24.10 15.57 30.07
CA ASP A 371 23.90 16.17 31.39
C ASP A 371 23.09 15.21 32.27
N TRP A 372 23.80 14.40 33.06
CA TRP A 372 23.19 13.38 33.91
C TRP A 372 22.39 13.95 35.06
N ALA A 373 22.70 15.17 35.53
CA ALA A 373 21.95 15.81 36.61
C ALA A 373 20.55 16.20 36.12
N ASP A 374 20.43 16.72 34.91
CA ASP A 374 19.14 17.04 34.30
C ASP A 374 18.31 15.79 34.00
N LEU A 375 18.95 14.73 33.47
CA LEU A 375 18.27 13.46 33.15
C LEU A 375 17.82 12.68 34.41
N ALA A 376 18.50 12.87 35.54
CA ALA A 376 18.17 12.20 36.79
C ALA A 376 16.96 12.81 37.53
N ARG A 377 16.45 13.98 37.12
CA ARG A 377 15.27 14.60 37.77
C ARG A 377 14.07 13.65 37.76
N ALA A 378 13.30 13.66 38.85
CA ALA A 378 12.04 12.93 38.95
C ALA A 378 10.93 13.57 38.08
N ARG A 379 9.82 12.85 37.89
CA ARG A 379 8.63 13.31 37.14
C ARG A 379 8.88 13.66 35.67
N GLN A 380 9.82 12.96 35.05
CA GLN A 380 10.08 13.00 33.61
C GLN A 380 10.19 11.57 33.06
N THR A 381 9.72 11.41 31.82
CA THR A 381 9.89 10.15 31.08
C THR A 381 11.10 10.26 30.17
N LEU A 382 12.08 9.38 30.35
CA LEU A 382 13.21 9.25 29.42
C LEU A 382 12.89 8.16 28.41
N ALA A 383 12.99 8.46 27.11
CA ALA A 383 12.96 7.46 26.05
C ALA A 383 14.33 7.41 25.36
N ILE A 384 15.03 6.29 25.52
CA ILE A 384 16.43 6.12 25.14
C ILE A 384 16.54 5.23 23.91
N TYR A 385 17.03 5.81 22.82
CA TYR A 385 17.32 5.15 21.57
C TYR A 385 18.74 4.60 21.58
N MET A 386 18.97 3.44 20.96
CA MET A 386 20.32 2.86 20.83
C MET A 386 21.05 2.72 22.19
N GLY A 387 20.30 2.54 23.28
CA GLY A 387 20.80 2.56 24.65
C GLY A 387 21.19 1.19 25.21
N THR A 388 20.78 0.09 24.57
CA THR A 388 20.91 -1.28 25.12
C THR A 388 22.35 -1.63 25.49
N MET A 389 23.32 -1.32 24.64
CA MET A 389 24.75 -1.57 24.90
C MET A 389 25.34 -0.71 26.03
N LYS A 390 24.68 0.40 26.40
CA LYS A 390 25.11 1.31 27.47
C LYS A 390 24.15 1.31 28.67
N ALA A 391 23.25 0.34 28.75
CA ALA A 391 22.22 0.28 29.78
C ALA A 391 22.81 0.31 31.20
N ALA A 392 23.94 -0.37 31.41
CA ALA A 392 24.67 -0.38 32.69
C ALA A 392 25.15 1.03 33.10
N ASP A 393 25.88 1.72 32.20
CA ASP A 393 26.40 3.07 32.44
C ASP A 393 25.27 4.09 32.63
N ILE A 394 24.20 3.99 31.83
CA ILE A 394 23.01 4.84 31.96
C ILE A 394 22.36 4.67 33.35
N SER A 395 22.13 3.42 33.78
CA SER A 395 21.52 3.14 35.08
C SER A 395 22.39 3.67 36.22
N GLN A 396 23.68 3.32 36.23
CA GLN A 396 24.63 3.74 37.26
C GLN A 396 24.71 5.27 37.38
N ARG A 397 24.79 5.98 36.24
CA ARG A 397 24.88 7.44 36.26
C ARG A 397 23.59 8.10 36.72
N LEU A 398 22.42 7.64 36.27
CA LEU A 398 21.15 8.20 36.74
C LEU A 398 20.99 8.02 38.25
N ILE A 399 21.34 6.84 38.78
CA ILE A 399 21.30 6.56 40.23
C ILE A 399 22.29 7.45 40.99
N ALA A 400 23.53 7.56 40.51
CA ALA A 400 24.55 8.41 41.12
C ALA A 400 24.15 9.89 41.17
N HIS A 401 23.32 10.35 40.24
CA HIS A 401 22.83 11.73 40.16
C HIS A 401 21.45 11.92 40.81
N GLY A 402 20.96 10.93 41.58
CA GLY A 402 19.79 11.07 42.46
C GLY A 402 18.47 10.51 41.92
N ARG A 403 18.46 9.80 40.79
CA ARG A 403 17.29 9.03 40.35
C ARG A 403 17.16 7.78 41.24
N ALA A 404 15.98 7.47 41.74
CA ALA A 404 15.79 6.32 42.63
C ALA A 404 16.03 4.98 41.89
N ALA A 405 16.73 4.04 42.53
CA ALA A 405 17.09 2.75 41.92
C ALA A 405 15.87 1.86 41.59
N ASP A 406 14.79 2.05 42.32
CA ASP A 406 13.49 1.40 42.13
C ASP A 406 12.61 2.11 41.08
N THR A 407 13.10 3.16 40.41
CA THR A 407 12.34 3.84 39.35
C THR A 407 11.91 2.81 38.29
N PRO A 408 10.62 2.75 37.93
CA PRO A 408 10.13 1.82 36.90
C PRO A 408 10.80 2.04 35.54
N VAL A 409 11.16 0.92 34.89
CA VAL A 409 11.75 0.91 33.53
C VAL A 409 11.10 -0.13 32.64
N ALA A 410 11.08 0.15 31.34
CA ALA A 410 10.66 -0.79 30.31
C ALA A 410 11.71 -0.90 29.20
N VAL A 411 11.91 -2.11 28.70
CA VAL A 411 12.67 -2.39 27.48
C VAL A 411 11.70 -2.93 26.43
N ILE A 412 11.42 -2.12 25.42
CA ILE A 412 10.46 -2.43 24.36
C ILE A 412 11.23 -2.81 23.10
N SER A 413 11.25 -4.09 22.80
CA SER A 413 11.92 -4.67 21.63
C SER A 413 10.96 -4.77 20.45
N ARG A 414 11.42 -4.40 19.26
CA ARG A 414 10.66 -4.51 18.00
C ARG A 414 9.25 -3.92 18.11
N GLY A 415 9.15 -2.73 18.71
CA GLY A 415 7.89 -2.06 18.98
C GLY A 415 6.98 -2.00 17.75
N THR A 416 5.67 -2.19 17.96
CA THR A 416 4.59 -2.23 16.96
C THR A 416 4.56 -3.45 16.04
N ARG A 417 5.63 -4.24 15.98
CA ARG A 417 5.67 -5.47 15.17
C ARG A 417 4.92 -6.61 15.88
N ALA A 418 4.47 -7.60 15.11
CA ALA A 418 3.78 -8.77 15.66
C ALA A 418 4.64 -9.54 16.68
N ASP A 419 5.97 -9.45 16.58
CA ASP A 419 6.95 -10.06 17.49
C ASP A 419 7.52 -9.07 18.53
N GLN A 420 6.75 -8.02 18.88
CA GLN A 420 7.06 -7.08 19.96
C GLN A 420 7.25 -7.81 21.28
N GLN A 421 8.27 -7.41 22.05
CA GLN A 421 8.49 -7.89 23.41
C GLN A 421 8.66 -6.70 24.35
N VAL A 422 7.96 -6.75 25.49
CA VAL A 422 8.04 -5.73 26.54
C VAL A 422 8.55 -6.41 27.80
N GLN A 423 9.64 -5.89 28.35
CA GLN A 423 10.18 -6.33 29.63
C GLN A 423 10.16 -5.15 30.59
N ILE A 424 9.63 -5.35 31.80
CA ILE A 424 9.52 -4.31 32.83
C ILE A 424 10.32 -4.72 34.05
N GLY A 425 10.89 -3.73 34.73
CA GLY A 425 11.54 -3.89 36.02
C GLY A 425 11.87 -2.52 36.59
N THR A 426 12.96 -2.46 37.34
CA THR A 426 13.45 -1.24 37.99
C THR A 426 14.77 -0.77 37.39
N LEU A 427 15.18 0.47 37.69
CA LEU A 427 16.35 1.10 37.09
C LEU A 427 17.64 0.33 37.37
N ASP A 428 17.81 -0.23 38.57
CA ASP A 428 18.92 -1.12 38.93
C ASP A 428 18.95 -2.45 38.13
N GLN A 429 17.82 -2.87 37.56
CA GLN A 429 17.70 -4.07 36.72
C GLN A 429 17.88 -3.78 35.21
N LEU A 430 18.01 -2.52 34.81
CA LEU A 430 17.97 -2.09 33.41
C LEU A 430 19.00 -2.81 32.52
N GLU A 431 20.22 -3.02 33.02
CA GLU A 431 21.28 -3.72 32.28
C GLU A 431 20.87 -5.14 31.90
N HIS A 432 20.35 -5.89 32.86
CA HIS A 432 19.95 -7.28 32.69
C HIS A 432 18.80 -7.43 31.71
N LEU A 433 17.81 -6.53 31.80
CA LEU A 433 16.69 -6.47 30.86
C LEU A 433 17.18 -6.14 29.45
N ALA A 434 18.03 -5.12 29.31
CA ALA A 434 18.55 -4.69 28.02
C ALA A 434 19.42 -5.74 27.33
N HIS A 435 20.21 -6.52 28.08
CA HIS A 435 21.06 -7.58 27.51
C HIS A 435 20.24 -8.74 26.92
N ARG A 436 19.05 -9.01 27.45
CA ARG A 436 18.17 -10.09 26.98
C ARG A 436 17.20 -9.66 25.88
N ALA A 437 17.11 -8.37 25.62
CA ALA A 437 16.16 -7.79 24.70
C ALA A 437 16.59 -7.95 23.23
N PRO A 438 15.74 -8.51 22.35
CA PRO A 438 15.98 -8.50 20.92
C PRO A 438 16.09 -7.07 20.36
N LEU A 439 17.02 -6.85 19.42
CA LEU A 439 17.16 -5.56 18.77
C LEU A 439 16.23 -5.41 17.54
N PRO A 440 15.85 -4.18 17.16
CA PRO A 440 16.06 -2.92 17.88
C PRO A 440 15.15 -2.81 19.13
N ALA A 441 15.64 -2.15 20.19
CA ALA A 441 14.89 -1.91 21.41
C ALA A 441 14.98 -0.46 21.90
N LEU A 442 13.89 0.03 22.49
CA LEU A 442 13.76 1.32 23.15
C LEU A 442 13.77 1.10 24.67
N LEU A 443 14.58 1.86 25.40
CA LEU A 443 14.50 1.89 26.87
C LEU A 443 13.60 3.06 27.29
N VAL A 444 12.70 2.82 28.24
CA VAL A 444 11.82 3.83 28.81
C VAL A 444 12.04 3.85 30.31
N ILE A 445 12.31 5.01 30.90
CA ILE A 445 12.57 5.17 32.34
C ILE A 445 11.61 6.24 32.87
N GLY A 446 10.78 5.86 33.85
CA GLY A 446 9.81 6.76 34.48
C GLY A 446 8.59 6.04 35.03
N GLU A 447 7.91 6.69 35.95
CA GLU A 447 6.76 6.18 36.69
C GLU A 447 5.58 5.82 35.78
N VAL A 448 5.52 6.40 34.57
CA VAL A 448 4.54 6.05 33.52
C VAL A 448 4.58 4.58 33.09
N VAL A 449 5.69 3.87 33.34
CA VAL A 449 5.81 2.44 33.03
C VAL A 449 4.85 1.60 33.86
N GLU A 450 4.50 2.03 35.08
CA GLU A 450 3.55 1.31 35.95
C GLU A 450 2.17 1.14 35.30
N LEU A 451 1.80 2.07 34.41
CA LEU A 451 0.52 2.04 33.70
C LEU A 451 0.41 0.87 32.72
N HIS A 452 1.54 0.28 32.29
CA HIS A 452 1.54 -0.89 31.42
C HIS A 452 0.61 -1.99 31.92
N HIS A 453 0.63 -2.28 33.22
CA HIS A 453 -0.18 -3.34 33.82
C HIS A 453 -1.69 -3.09 33.74
N GLN A 454 -2.11 -1.86 33.48
CA GLN A 454 -3.51 -1.45 33.44
C GLN A 454 -4.03 -1.28 32.00
N ILE A 455 -3.18 -0.76 31.10
CA ILE A 455 -3.62 -0.32 29.76
C ILE A 455 -2.85 -0.97 28.60
N ALA A 456 -2.03 -2.00 28.86
CA ALA A 456 -1.46 -2.81 27.79
C ALA A 456 -2.57 -3.49 26.98
N TRP A 457 -2.62 -3.22 25.68
CA TRP A 457 -3.67 -3.70 24.77
C TRP A 457 -3.14 -4.54 23.60
N PHE A 458 -1.85 -4.39 23.28
CA PHE A 458 -1.21 -5.06 22.15
C PHE A 458 -0.39 -6.27 22.61
N GLY A 459 -0.43 -7.37 21.87
CA GLY A 459 0.32 -8.60 22.18
C GLY A 459 -0.25 -9.44 23.34
N HIS A 460 -1.08 -8.85 24.22
CA HIS A 460 -1.88 -9.57 25.20
C HIS A 460 -3.22 -9.98 24.58
N GLN A 461 -3.35 -11.24 24.13
CA GLN A 461 -4.66 -11.83 23.94
C GLN A 461 -5.29 -12.14 25.30
N SER A 462 -5.87 -11.14 25.93
CA SER A 462 -7.03 -11.36 26.80
C SER A 462 -8.25 -11.22 25.91
N GLN A 463 -8.96 -12.32 25.68
CA GLN A 463 -10.23 -12.35 24.98
C GLN A 463 -11.18 -11.32 25.59
N THR A 464 -11.39 -10.21 24.91
CA THR A 464 -12.58 -9.37 25.14
C THR A 464 -13.05 -8.92 23.77
N GLU A 465 -14.11 -9.60 23.30
CA GLU A 465 -14.90 -9.19 22.16
C GLU A 465 -15.35 -7.74 22.35
N GLY A 466 -15.16 -6.89 21.34
CA GLY A 466 -15.86 -5.60 21.30
C GLY A 466 -15.04 -4.35 20.97
N ALA A 467 -14.10 -4.39 20.02
CA ALA A 467 -13.74 -3.22 19.21
C ALA A 467 -12.92 -3.65 17.98
N ALA A 468 -13.47 -4.54 17.16
CA ALA A 468 -12.86 -4.78 15.86
C ALA A 468 -12.93 -3.50 15.03
N ARG A 469 -11.79 -2.85 14.79
CA ARG A 469 -11.67 -1.81 13.76
C ARG A 469 -12.19 -2.42 12.45
N PRO A 470 -13.24 -1.89 11.82
CA PRO A 470 -13.77 -2.48 10.61
C PRO A 470 -12.71 -2.35 9.51
N ALA A 471 -12.09 -3.48 9.14
CA ALA A 471 -10.98 -3.57 8.19
C ALA A 471 -11.30 -3.00 6.79
N VAL A 472 -12.57 -2.75 6.50
CA VAL A 472 -13.09 -2.27 5.21
C VAL A 472 -13.21 -0.73 5.16
N VAL A 473 -12.98 0.00 6.26
CA VAL A 473 -13.38 1.43 6.36
C VAL A 473 -12.33 2.44 5.87
N ASN A 474 -11.06 2.10 5.71
CA ASN A 474 -10.02 3.08 5.37
C ASN A 474 -9.54 3.00 3.90
N LEU A 475 -10.43 3.26 2.96
CA LEU A 475 -10.04 3.73 1.62
C LEU A 475 -10.42 5.22 1.55
N ALA A 476 -9.55 6.07 2.07
CA ALA A 476 -9.60 7.53 1.93
C ALA A 476 -8.17 8.07 1.89
#